data_AF-A0A376KUN4-F1
#
_entry.id   AF-A0A376KUN4-F1
#
_cell.length_a   1.000
_cell.length_b   1.000
_cell.length_c   1.000
_cell.angle_alpha   90.00
_cell.angle_beta   90.00
_cell.angle_gamma   90.00
#
_symmetry.space_group_name_H-M   'P 1'
#
loop_
_entity.id
_entity.type
_entity.pdbx_description
1 polymer ?
#
loop_
_entity_poly.entity_id
_entity_poly.type
_entity_poly.pdbx_seq_one_letter_code
_entity_poly.pdbx_strand_id
1 'polypeptide(L)'
;MHQVRDSYHQNLLWIGHQPGIKTRLTALENLHFYHRDGDTAQCLEALAQAGLAGFEDIPVNQLSAGQQRRVALARLWADPCHVMDPRRAFYRD
;
A
#
# COMPACT_ATOMS: atom_id res chain seq x y z
N MET A 1 1.44 -0.60 31.05
CA MET A 1 0.09 -1.01 30.58
C MET A 1 -0.50 -0.01 29.55
N HIS A 2 0.28 0.51 28.58
CA HIS A 2 -0.21 1.51 27.61
C HIS A 2 -0.11 1.12 26.13
N GLN A 3 0.53 0.00 25.77
CA GLN A 3 0.73 -0.37 24.35
C GLN A 3 -0.44 -1.15 23.72
N VAL A 4 -1.35 -1.69 24.54
CA VAL A 4 -2.46 -2.53 24.02
C VAL A 4 -3.62 -1.69 23.49
N ARG A 5 -3.86 -0.48 24.04
CA ARG A 5 -4.96 0.39 23.61
C ARG A 5 -4.77 0.92 22.20
N ASP A 6 -3.58 1.40 21.85
CA ASP A 6 -3.33 1.95 20.51
C ASP A 6 -3.50 0.89 19.41
N SER A 7 -3.06 -0.33 19.68
CA SER A 7 -3.21 -1.49 18.78
C SER A 7 -4.69 -1.82 18.53
N TYR A 8 -5.51 -1.78 19.58
CA TYR A 8 -6.96 -2.03 19.48
C TYR A 8 -7.71 -0.89 18.80
N HIS A 9 -7.35 0.37 19.08
CA HIS A 9 -7.98 1.52 18.43
C HIS A 9 -7.65 1.61 16.94
N GLN A 10 -6.42 1.26 16.53
CA GLN A 10 -6.07 1.18 15.11
C GLN A 10 -6.78 0.03 14.37
N ASN A 11 -7.12 -1.06 15.06
CA ASN A 11 -7.91 -2.15 14.49
C ASN A 11 -9.42 -1.83 14.47
N LEU A 12 -9.94 -1.09 15.44
CA LEU A 12 -11.34 -0.62 15.45
C LEU A 12 -11.61 0.41 14.35
N LEU A 13 -10.67 1.33 14.10
CA LEU A 13 -10.75 2.27 12.98
C LEU A 13 -10.72 1.55 11.61
N TRP A 14 -10.09 0.37 11.55
CA TRP A 14 -9.97 -0.46 10.36
C TRP A 14 -11.24 -1.24 10.00
N ILE A 15 -12.08 -1.57 10.99
CA ILE A 15 -13.33 -2.34 10.78
C ILE A 15 -14.46 -1.45 10.22
N GLY A 16 -14.48 -0.15 10.54
CA GLY A 16 -15.48 0.79 10.03
C GLY A 16 -15.17 1.35 8.64
N HIS A 17 -13.91 1.30 8.21
CA HIS A 17 -13.44 1.82 6.93
C HIS A 17 -12.35 0.88 6.40
N GLN A 18 -12.70 -0.38 6.09
CA GLN A 18 -11.78 -1.24 5.35
C GLN A 18 -11.24 -0.40 4.19
N PRO A 19 -9.92 -0.08 4.14
CA PRO A 19 -9.42 0.39 2.87
C PRO A 19 -9.76 -0.71 1.88
N GLY A 20 -10.08 -0.36 0.66
CA GLY A 20 -10.53 -1.34 -0.34
C GLY A 20 -9.45 -2.37 -0.71
N ILE A 21 -8.68 -2.92 0.21
CA ILE A 21 -7.73 -4.00 0.01
C ILE A 21 -8.49 -5.31 0.05
N LYS A 22 -8.26 -6.13 -0.97
CA LYS A 22 -8.75 -7.49 -1.05
C LYS A 22 -7.71 -8.38 -0.38
N THR A 23 -8.04 -8.85 0.82
CA THR A 23 -7.12 -9.64 1.66
C THR A 23 -6.70 -10.98 1.05
N ARG A 24 -7.49 -11.51 0.10
CA ARG A 24 -7.18 -12.73 -0.66
C ARG A 24 -6.24 -12.50 -1.85
N LEU A 25 -6.04 -11.25 -2.26
CA LEU A 25 -5.14 -10.90 -3.35
C LEU A 25 -3.75 -10.57 -2.80
N THR A 26 -2.73 -10.72 -3.63
CA THR A 26 -1.36 -10.26 -3.33
C THR A 26 -1.30 -8.73 -3.25
N ALA A 27 -0.19 -8.20 -2.74
CA ALA A 27 0.00 -6.75 -2.72
C ALA A 27 -0.04 -6.17 -4.15
N LEU A 28 0.61 -6.81 -5.12
CA LEU A 28 0.61 -6.40 -6.52
C LEU A 28 -0.77 -6.49 -7.18
N GLU A 29 -1.48 -7.61 -6.98
CA GLU A 29 -2.85 -7.77 -7.47
C GLU A 29 -3.82 -6.74 -6.87
N ASN A 30 -3.57 -6.31 -5.63
CA ASN A 30 -4.31 -5.23 -5.00
C ASN A 30 -4.08 -3.88 -5.64
N LEU A 31 -2.93 -3.63 -6.25
CA LEU A 31 -2.66 -2.40 -7.00
C LEU A 31 -3.26 -2.52 -8.40
N HIS A 32 -3.03 -3.62 -9.11
CA HIS A 32 -3.64 -3.87 -10.43
C HIS A 32 -5.16 -3.86 -10.43
N PHE A 33 -5.81 -4.28 -9.34
CA PHE A 33 -7.27 -4.21 -9.24
C PHE A 33 -7.78 -2.76 -9.34
N TYR A 34 -7.04 -1.80 -8.80
CA TYR A 34 -7.42 -0.38 -8.76
C TYR A 34 -6.83 0.41 -9.93
N HIS A 35 -5.67 -0.02 -10.42
CA HIS A 35 -4.95 0.57 -11.55
C HIS A 35 -4.89 -0.44 -12.69
N ARG A 36 -6.05 -0.68 -13.33
CA ARG A 36 -6.20 -1.67 -14.40
C ARG A 36 -5.34 -1.33 -15.63
N ASP A 37 -5.12 -0.05 -15.87
CA ASP A 37 -4.27 0.46 -16.97
C ASP A 37 -2.85 0.83 -16.49
N GLY A 38 -2.54 0.61 -15.21
CA GLY A 38 -1.24 0.92 -14.62
C GLY A 38 -0.18 -0.09 -15.02
N ASP A 39 1.01 0.40 -15.38
CA ASP A 39 2.15 -0.47 -15.67
C ASP A 39 2.54 -1.26 -14.42
N THR A 40 2.91 -2.53 -14.61
CA THR A 40 3.39 -3.38 -13.51
C THR A 40 4.62 -2.76 -12.85
N ALA A 41 5.51 -2.16 -13.63
CA ALA A 41 6.69 -1.48 -13.11
C ALA A 41 6.32 -0.31 -12.17
N GLN A 42 5.29 0.46 -12.51
CA GLN A 42 4.78 1.54 -11.66
C GLN A 42 4.16 1.01 -10.36
N CYS A 43 3.45 -0.11 -10.43
CA CYS A 43 2.88 -0.76 -9.24
C CYS A 43 3.98 -1.29 -8.30
N LEU A 44 5.02 -1.90 -8.86
CA LEU A 44 6.20 -2.35 -8.10
C LEU A 44 6.93 -1.17 -7.46
N GLU A 45 7.12 -0.08 -8.19
CA GLU A 45 7.73 1.14 -7.65
C GLU A 45 6.87 1.74 -6.53
N ALA A 46 5.55 1.81 -6.70
CA ALA A 46 4.63 2.29 -5.67
C ALA A 46 4.67 1.42 -4.41
N LEU A 47 4.79 0.09 -4.55
CA LEU A 47 5.01 -0.82 -3.42
C LEU A 47 6.37 -0.59 -2.77
N ALA A 48 7.42 -0.36 -3.56
CA ALA A 48 8.75 -0.04 -3.04
C ALA A 48 8.78 1.29 -2.27
N GLN A 49 8.07 2.32 -2.76
CA GLN A 49 7.89 3.61 -2.05
C GLN A 49 7.07 3.44 -0.78
N ALA A 50 6.07 2.55 -0.81
CA ALA A 50 5.36 2.12 0.39
C ALA A 50 6.25 1.28 1.32
N GLY A 51 7.48 0.93 0.92
CA GLY A 51 8.48 0.06 1.57
C GLY A 51 8.04 -1.40 1.72
N LEU A 52 7.21 -1.86 0.78
CA LEU A 52 6.75 -3.23 0.61
C LEU A 52 7.50 -3.94 -0.53
N ALA A 53 8.69 -3.45 -0.89
CA ALA A 53 9.58 -4.16 -1.79
C ALA A 53 9.89 -5.56 -1.24
N GLY A 54 9.73 -6.59 -2.08
CA GLY A 54 9.83 -8.00 -1.72
C GLY A 54 8.55 -8.63 -1.14
N PHE A 55 7.46 -7.87 -1.00
CA PHE A 55 6.15 -8.38 -0.53
C PHE A 55 5.09 -8.38 -1.64
N GLU A 56 5.50 -8.21 -2.89
CA GLU A 56 4.59 -7.98 -4.03
C GLU A 56 3.68 -9.19 -4.30
N ASP A 57 4.24 -10.39 -4.15
CA ASP A 57 3.55 -11.67 -4.36
C ASP A 57 2.94 -12.26 -3.09
N ILE A 58 3.03 -11.55 -1.96
CA ILE A 58 2.52 -12.06 -0.69
C ILE A 58 1.04 -11.70 -0.55
N PRO A 59 0.16 -12.69 -0.29
CA PRO A 59 -1.25 -12.43 0.00
C PRO A 59 -1.40 -11.45 1.17
N VAL A 60 -2.26 -10.44 1.01
CA VAL A 60 -2.40 -9.36 2.00
C VAL A 60 -2.86 -9.87 3.36
N ASN A 61 -3.58 -10.98 3.43
CA ASN A 61 -3.96 -11.63 4.70
C ASN A 61 -2.78 -12.21 5.49
N GLN A 62 -1.62 -12.43 4.87
CA GLN A 62 -0.38 -12.88 5.54
C GLN A 62 0.47 -11.70 6.03
N LEU A 63 0.16 -10.48 5.58
CA LEU A 63 0.84 -9.27 6.01
C LEU A 63 0.32 -8.81 7.37
N SER A 64 1.20 -8.23 8.19
CA SER A 64 0.81 -7.56 9.44
C SER A 64 -0.16 -6.40 9.17
N ALA A 65 -0.97 -6.01 10.17
CA ALA A 65 -1.91 -4.89 10.01
C ALA A 65 -1.24 -3.59 9.54
N GLY A 66 0.01 -3.33 9.94
CA GLY A 66 0.80 -2.19 9.45
C GLY A 66 1.19 -2.30 7.98
N GLN A 67 1.55 -3.50 7.52
CA GLN A 67 1.85 -3.75 6.11
C GLN A 67 0.57 -3.69 5.25
N GLN A 68 -0.56 -4.19 5.74
CA GLN A 68 -1.85 -4.06 5.06
C GLN A 68 -2.26 -2.58 4.85
N ARG A 69 -2.01 -1.72 5.85
CA ARG A 69 -2.18 -0.26 5.71
C ARG A 69 -1.27 0.32 4.63
N ARG A 70 -0.02 -0.13 4.57
CA ARG A 70 0.94 0.32 3.56
C ARG A 70 0.56 -0.13 2.15
N VAL A 71 -0.06 -1.31 1.98
CA VAL A 71 -0.62 -1.75 0.69
C VAL A 71 -1.77 -0.84 0.26
N ALA A 72 -2.62 -0.42 1.20
CA ALA A 72 -3.68 0.56 0.89
C ALA A 72 -3.10 1.92 0.48
N LEU A 73 -2.04 2.38 1.16
CA LEU A 73 -1.33 3.62 0.85
C LEU A 73 -0.58 3.55 -0.48
N ALA A 74 -0.07 2.38 -0.87
CA ALA A 74 0.62 2.15 -2.14
C ALA A 74 -0.18 2.60 -3.36
N ARG A 75 -1.51 2.60 -3.27
CA ARG A 75 -2.39 3.09 -4.34
C ARG A 75 -2.25 4.59 -4.60
N LEU A 76 -1.97 5.38 -3.57
CA LEU A 76 -1.75 6.82 -3.69
C LEU A 76 -0.46 7.15 -4.45
N TRP A 77 0.55 6.26 -4.37
CA TRP A 77 1.80 6.39 -5.12
C TRP A 77 1.69 5.85 -6.55
N ALA A 78 0.80 4.88 -6.79
CA ALA A 78 0.55 4.33 -8.12
C ALA A 78 -0.29 5.27 -9.01
N ASP A 79 -1.02 6.24 -8.44
CA ASP A 79 -1.66 7.32 -9.18
C ASP A 79 -0.63 8.42 -9.54
N PRO A 80 -0.28 8.61 -10.82
CA PRO A 80 0.69 9.62 -11.24
C PRO A 80 0.19 11.07 -11.07
N CYS A 81 -1.09 11.27 -10.70
CA CYS A 81 -1.77 12.57 -10.78
C CYS A 81 -1.84 13.36 -9.46
N HIS A 82 -1.35 12.86 -8.30
CA HIS A 82 -1.45 13.67 -7.07
C HIS A 82 -0.32 13.57 -6.04
N VAL A 83 0.66 12.66 -6.14
CA VAL A 83 1.74 12.65 -5.15
C VAL A 83 2.96 13.45 -5.61
N MET A 84 3.06 14.63 -5.01
CA MET A 84 4.26 15.44 -4.85
C MET A 84 5.42 14.56 -4.34
N ASP A 85 6.31 14.15 -5.25
CA ASP A 85 7.56 13.48 -4.92
C ASP A 85 8.67 14.53 -4.73
N PRO A 86 9.16 14.79 -3.49
CA PRO A 86 10.28 15.69 -3.25
C PRO A 86 11.64 15.14 -3.73
N ARG A 87 11.71 13.89 -4.22
CA ARG A 87 12.92 13.26 -4.78
C ARG A 87 12.93 13.19 -6.30
N ARG A 88 11.83 13.53 -6.98
CA ARG A 88 11.78 13.60 -8.46
C ARG A 88 12.50 14.80 -9.07
N ALA A 89 13.03 15.70 -8.24
CA ALA A 89 13.75 16.89 -8.68
C ALA A 89 15.19 16.63 -9.16
N PHE A 90 15.72 15.40 -9.08
CA PHE A 90 17.17 15.16 -9.25
C PHE A 90 17.59 14.14 -10.32
N TYR A 91 16.68 13.63 -11.16
CA TYR A 91 17.08 12.81 -12.31
C TYR A 91 16.30 13.19 -13.56
N ARG A 92 16.72 14.30 -14.17
CA ARG A 92 16.41 14.62 -15.56
C ARG A 92 17.51 15.55 -16.10
N ASP A 93 18.65 14.94 -16.41
CA ASP A 93 19.61 15.45 -17.41
C ASP A 93 19.41 14.66 -18.70
#